data_AF-A0A3M1UAF9-F1
#
_entry.id   AF-A0A3M1UAF9-F1
#
_cell.length_a   1.000
_cell.length_b   1.000
_cell.length_c   1.000
_cell.angle_alpha   90.00
_cell.angle_beta   90.00
_cell.angle_gamma   90.00
#
_symmetry.space_group_name_H-M   'P 1'
#
loop_
_entity.id
_entity.type
_entity.pdbx_description
1 polymer ?
#
loop_
_entity_poly.entity_id
_entity_poly.type
_entity_poly.pdbx_seq_one_letter_code
_entity_poly.pdbx_strand_id
1 'polypeptide(L)'
;MRGMRVLATSAIALALMTTIVGQSTEERGRIDPQSAERAADSVYDLIRSTVEKAGGDLSRDSIHLVFGFSTGHFAKDPLRAEAARMTAQNLADRLLVVGDKFSVFAWEMDLWEHTLEPHWGVEVTSNGPEVVTTFSNVLPLSPMKGSVGGHDTEHAIVEALDRLSGDGNVVLVLLTNDAASVVGRAGQRLIGSNDPRYREWMGRVERAPSVNEGGASIVLNYTAYLPTGGAVERTVEAIVLARKPFVAAPLSEPRPDRVIRTAAAEPEPEPAPAEPEPVPEREAHGSSGSGWLPILGGLIVLGLLAYFFYKQVPK
;
A
#
# COMPACT_ATOMS: atom_id res chain seq x y z
N MET A 1 2.62 7.99 -74.81
CA MET A 1 2.41 6.61 -74.31
C MET A 1 1.89 6.73 -72.89
N ARG A 2 0.56 6.81 -72.66
CA ARG A 2 -0.37 5.71 -72.36
C ARG A 2 0.24 4.64 -71.42
N GLY A 3 -0.26 4.61 -70.19
CA GLY A 3 0.06 3.62 -69.16
C GLY A 3 -0.86 3.73 -67.94
N MET A 4 -2.14 3.39 -68.14
CA MET A 4 -3.21 3.25 -67.15
C MET A 4 -3.02 1.96 -66.33
N ARG A 5 -3.26 1.95 -65.01
CA ARG A 5 -3.58 0.81 -64.11
C ARG A 5 -4.01 1.42 -62.76
N VAL A 6 -5.29 1.61 -62.43
CA VAL A 6 -6.39 0.67 -62.06
C VAL A 6 -6.05 -0.26 -60.88
N LEU A 7 -6.51 0.18 -59.71
CA LEU A 7 -7.19 -0.52 -58.59
C LEU A 7 -6.81 -1.96 -58.23
N ALA A 8 -6.45 -2.16 -56.95
CA ALA A 8 -6.89 -3.30 -56.14
C ALA A 8 -6.84 -2.93 -54.65
N THR A 9 -7.96 -2.41 -54.12
CA THR A 9 -8.21 -2.25 -52.69
C THR A 9 -8.67 -3.61 -52.15
N SER A 10 -7.79 -4.34 -51.47
CA SER A 10 -8.16 -5.52 -50.70
C SER A 10 -8.25 -5.16 -49.23
N ALA A 11 -9.48 -4.95 -48.77
CA ALA A 11 -9.82 -4.89 -47.36
C ALA A 11 -9.76 -6.31 -46.77
N ILE A 12 -8.73 -6.59 -45.96
CA ILE A 12 -8.72 -7.76 -45.07
C ILE A 12 -9.13 -7.24 -43.69
N ALA A 13 -10.44 -7.27 -43.44
CA ALA A 13 -10.99 -7.15 -42.10
C ALA A 13 -10.94 -8.54 -41.45
N LEU A 14 -9.82 -8.86 -40.80
CA LEU A 14 -9.74 -10.03 -39.93
C LEU A 14 -10.09 -9.60 -38.51
N ALA A 15 -11.31 -9.89 -38.12
CA ALA A 15 -11.82 -9.73 -36.76
C ALA A 15 -11.04 -10.65 -35.81
N LEU A 16 -9.99 -10.11 -35.18
CA LEU A 16 -9.42 -10.65 -33.96
C LEU A 16 -10.43 -10.42 -32.84
N MET A 17 -11.33 -11.40 -32.65
CA MET A 17 -12.07 -11.59 -31.43
C MET A 17 -11.07 -11.90 -30.31
N THR A 18 -10.51 -10.86 -29.70
CA THR A 18 -9.83 -10.94 -28.42
C THR A 18 -10.86 -11.36 -27.38
N THR A 19 -10.89 -12.65 -27.06
CA THR A 19 -11.44 -13.14 -25.80
C THR A 19 -10.65 -12.49 -24.68
N ILE A 20 -11.23 -11.44 -24.10
CA ILE A 20 -10.84 -10.93 -22.79
C ILE A 20 -11.27 -12.03 -21.81
N VAL A 21 -10.42 -13.04 -21.64
CA VAL A 21 -10.51 -13.93 -20.49
C VAL A 21 -10.23 -13.04 -19.30
N GLY A 22 -11.26 -12.76 -18.51
CA GLY A 22 -11.09 -12.11 -17.22
C GLY A 22 -10.17 -12.98 -16.39
N GLN A 23 -8.89 -12.60 -16.31
CA GLN A 23 -7.97 -13.16 -15.32
C GLN A 23 -8.62 -12.89 -13.97
N SER A 24 -9.12 -13.94 -13.35
CA SER A 24 -9.71 -13.87 -12.01
C SER A 24 -8.72 -13.18 -11.09
N THR A 25 -9.21 -12.22 -10.31
CA THR A 25 -8.46 -11.49 -9.29
C THR A 25 -7.72 -12.40 -8.30
N GLU A 26 -8.08 -13.69 -8.23
CA GLU A 26 -7.36 -14.73 -7.48
C GLU A 26 -5.92 -14.97 -7.97
N GLU A 27 -5.56 -14.61 -9.21
CA GLU A 27 -4.18 -14.76 -9.71
C GLU A 27 -3.21 -13.72 -9.15
N ARG A 28 -3.72 -12.65 -8.54
CA ARG A 28 -2.89 -11.61 -7.91
C ARG A 28 -2.99 -11.80 -6.40
N GLY A 29 -1.84 -11.79 -5.74
CA GLY A 29 -1.84 -11.82 -4.27
C GLY A 29 -2.67 -10.65 -3.72
N ARG A 30 -3.16 -10.78 -2.50
CA ARG A 30 -4.01 -9.77 -1.86
C ARG A 30 -3.63 -9.56 -0.40
N ILE A 31 -3.97 -8.40 0.14
CA ILE A 31 -3.80 -8.08 1.56
C ILE A 31 -5.03 -8.52 2.35
N ASP A 32 -4.83 -9.07 3.55
CA ASP A 32 -5.90 -9.27 4.53
C ASP A 32 -6.42 -7.89 5.00
N PRO A 33 -7.67 -7.51 4.69
CA PRO A 33 -8.20 -6.21 5.07
C PRO A 33 -8.15 -5.94 6.57
N GLN A 34 -8.37 -6.98 7.40
CA GLN A 34 -8.33 -6.82 8.87
C GLN A 34 -6.93 -6.46 9.37
N SER A 35 -5.89 -7.02 8.76
CA SER A 35 -4.51 -6.67 9.10
C SER A 35 -4.19 -5.21 8.77
N ALA A 36 -4.69 -4.68 7.63
CA ALA A 36 -4.56 -3.27 7.27
C ALA A 36 -5.41 -2.34 8.17
N GLU A 37 -6.57 -2.78 8.64
CA GLU A 37 -7.37 -2.04 9.63
C GLU A 37 -6.62 -1.92 10.96
N ARG A 38 -6.06 -3.01 11.48
CA ARG A 38 -5.24 -3.00 12.71
C ARG A 38 -3.99 -2.13 12.58
N ALA A 39 -3.38 -2.10 11.40
CA ALA A 39 -2.29 -1.20 11.11
C ALA A 39 -2.74 0.27 11.20
N ALA A 40 -3.89 0.62 10.61
CA ALA A 40 -4.45 1.96 10.69
C ALA A 40 -4.84 2.36 12.12
N ASP A 41 -5.40 1.44 12.93
CA ASP A 41 -5.63 1.63 14.37
C ASP A 41 -4.36 2.06 15.11
N SER A 42 -3.28 1.33 14.86
CA SER A 42 -2.01 1.56 15.54
C SER A 42 -1.40 2.91 15.14
N VAL A 43 -1.53 3.32 13.87
CA VAL A 43 -1.09 4.65 13.41
C VAL A 43 -1.99 5.76 13.99
N TYR A 44 -3.30 5.54 14.07
CA TYR A 44 -4.24 6.50 14.67
C TYR A 44 -3.87 6.83 16.11
N ASP A 45 -3.63 5.81 16.95
CA ASP A 45 -3.25 6.01 18.35
C ASP A 45 -1.92 6.77 18.47
N LEU A 46 -0.98 6.47 17.58
CA LEU A 46 0.30 7.16 17.53
C LEU A 46 0.15 8.63 17.12
N ILE A 47 -0.69 8.92 16.13
CA ILE A 47 -1.02 10.30 15.71
C ILE A 47 -1.64 11.06 16.88
N ARG A 48 -2.66 10.49 17.53
CA ARG A 48 -3.33 11.11 18.67
C ARG A 48 -2.33 11.50 19.76
N SER A 49 -1.49 10.56 20.20
CA SER A 49 -0.46 10.84 21.21
C SER A 49 0.55 11.90 20.76
N THR A 50 0.90 11.92 19.46
CA THR A 50 1.87 12.87 18.90
C THR A 50 1.28 14.29 18.83
N VAL A 51 0.02 14.42 18.41
CA VAL A 51 -0.71 15.70 18.36
C VAL A 51 -0.93 16.25 19.77
N GLU A 52 -1.31 15.42 20.74
CA GLU A 52 -1.46 15.82 22.15
C GLU A 52 -0.15 16.37 22.72
N LYS A 53 0.98 15.69 22.48
CA LYS A 53 2.32 16.18 22.89
C LYS A 53 2.74 17.47 22.19
N ALA A 54 2.25 17.69 20.97
CA ALA A 54 2.47 18.92 20.23
C ALA A 54 1.56 20.08 20.70
N GLY A 55 0.62 19.81 21.60
CA GLY A 55 -0.29 20.78 22.21
C GLY A 55 -1.65 20.93 21.53
N GLY A 56 -2.02 20.02 20.62
CA GLY A 56 -3.32 19.99 19.96
C GLY A 56 -4.30 18.98 20.58
N ASP A 57 -5.56 19.01 20.15
CA ASP A 57 -6.61 18.06 20.52
C ASP A 57 -7.29 17.51 19.25
N LEU A 58 -6.88 16.31 18.83
CA LEU A 58 -7.36 15.67 17.61
C LEU A 58 -8.89 15.47 17.56
N SER A 59 -9.56 15.44 18.73
CA SER A 59 -11.01 15.28 18.83
C SER A 59 -11.78 16.58 18.57
N ARG A 60 -11.10 17.74 18.64
CA ARG A 60 -11.74 19.06 18.56
C ARG A 60 -11.11 19.98 17.52
N ASP A 61 -9.90 19.69 17.09
CA ASP A 61 -9.12 20.51 16.18
C ASP A 61 -9.18 19.94 14.76
N SER A 62 -9.26 20.84 13.78
CA SER A 62 -9.07 20.48 12.38
C SER A 62 -7.62 20.11 12.12
N ILE A 63 -7.41 19.13 11.25
CA ILE A 63 -6.07 18.67 10.89
C ILE A 63 -5.79 18.84 9.41
N HIS A 64 -4.52 19.03 9.08
CA HIS A 64 -4.01 18.78 7.74
C HIS A 64 -3.26 17.44 7.75
N LEU A 65 -3.94 16.38 7.33
CA LEU A 65 -3.37 15.02 7.28
C LEU A 65 -2.59 14.81 5.99
N VAL A 66 -1.29 14.64 6.09
CA VAL A 66 -0.38 14.56 4.95
C VAL A 66 0.19 13.15 4.86
N PHE A 67 -0.03 12.47 3.75
CA PHE A 67 0.56 11.16 3.48
C PHE A 67 1.67 11.26 2.45
N GLY A 68 2.84 10.73 2.81
CA GLY A 68 3.87 10.37 1.84
C GLY A 68 3.85 8.88 1.58
N PHE A 69 4.24 8.46 0.37
CA PHE A 69 4.55 7.06 0.05
C PHE A 69 5.95 6.91 -0.56
N SER A 70 6.79 6.04 0.02
CA SER A 70 8.04 5.62 -0.62
C SER A 70 7.69 4.69 -1.76
N THR A 71 7.98 5.09 -3.00
CA THR A 71 7.46 4.38 -4.19
C THR A 71 8.51 3.53 -4.92
N GLY A 72 9.79 3.70 -4.60
CA GLY A 72 10.91 3.02 -5.28
C GLY A 72 10.88 1.48 -5.15
N HIS A 73 10.10 0.93 -4.22
CA HIS A 73 9.92 -0.51 -4.03
C HIS A 73 8.66 -1.08 -4.71
N PHE A 74 7.73 -0.25 -5.18
CA PHE A 74 6.38 -0.69 -5.58
C PHE A 74 6.39 -1.76 -6.69
N ALA A 75 7.31 -1.66 -7.66
CA ALA A 75 7.43 -2.66 -8.72
C ALA A 75 7.98 -4.01 -8.23
N LYS A 76 8.76 -4.02 -7.15
CA LYS A 76 9.39 -5.22 -6.58
C LYS A 76 8.50 -5.90 -5.54
N ASP A 77 7.72 -5.13 -4.79
CA ASP A 77 6.82 -5.60 -3.74
C ASP A 77 5.45 -4.89 -3.84
N PRO A 78 4.60 -5.29 -4.81
CA PRO A 78 3.31 -4.64 -5.04
C PRO A 78 2.33 -4.86 -3.89
N LEU A 79 2.45 -5.96 -3.14
CA LEU A 79 1.62 -6.25 -1.97
C LEU A 79 1.92 -5.28 -0.84
N ARG A 80 3.20 -4.93 -0.61
CA ARG A 80 3.55 -3.88 0.36
C ARG A 80 3.01 -2.51 -0.02
N ALA A 81 3.08 -2.17 -1.29
CA ALA A 81 2.51 -0.93 -1.80
C ALA A 81 0.98 -0.88 -1.59
N GLU A 82 0.30 -2.01 -1.80
CA GLU A 82 -1.13 -2.15 -1.52
C GLU A 82 -1.45 -2.04 -0.04
N ALA A 83 -0.69 -2.71 0.83
CA ALA A 83 -0.86 -2.62 2.29
C ALA A 83 -0.70 -1.18 2.81
N ALA A 84 0.29 -0.44 2.29
CA ALA A 84 0.47 0.98 2.62
C ALA A 84 -0.74 1.81 2.19
N ARG A 85 -1.24 1.63 0.96
CA ARG A 85 -2.44 2.34 0.48
C ARG A 85 -3.68 2.01 1.30
N MET A 86 -3.93 0.73 1.59
CA MET A 86 -5.06 0.31 2.43
C MET A 86 -4.97 0.89 3.83
N THR A 87 -3.77 0.90 4.43
CA THR A 87 -3.56 1.54 5.74
C THR A 87 -3.89 3.03 5.69
N ALA A 88 -3.42 3.76 4.67
CA ALA A 88 -3.72 5.18 4.51
C ALA A 88 -5.22 5.44 4.27
N GLN A 89 -5.89 4.63 3.46
CA GLN A 89 -7.33 4.73 3.20
C GLN A 89 -8.14 4.51 4.47
N ASN A 90 -7.84 3.44 5.23
CA ASN A 90 -8.49 3.16 6.50
C ASN A 90 -8.26 4.30 7.49
N LEU A 91 -7.05 4.82 7.56
CA LEU A 91 -6.72 5.94 8.44
C LEU A 91 -7.46 7.22 8.03
N ALA A 92 -7.54 7.52 6.73
CA ALA A 92 -8.26 8.66 6.19
C ALA A 92 -9.78 8.56 6.46
N ASP A 93 -10.40 7.39 6.28
CA ASP A 93 -11.82 7.18 6.60
C ASP A 93 -12.13 7.42 8.09
N ARG A 94 -11.17 7.11 8.97
CA ARG A 94 -11.30 7.29 10.41
C ARG A 94 -11.04 8.73 10.85
N LEU A 95 -10.02 9.35 10.27
CA LEU A 95 -9.54 10.66 10.70
C LEU A 95 -10.21 11.81 10.00
N LEU A 96 -10.50 11.75 8.71
CA LEU A 96 -10.95 12.93 7.97
C LEU A 96 -12.44 13.21 8.20
N VAL A 97 -12.75 14.43 8.59
CA VAL A 97 -14.11 14.98 8.67
C VAL A 97 -14.17 16.37 8.02
N VAL A 98 -15.37 16.88 7.79
CA VAL A 98 -15.58 18.23 7.27
C VAL A 98 -14.77 19.27 8.05
N GLY A 99 -14.02 20.10 7.31
CA GLY A 99 -13.14 21.13 7.87
C GLY A 99 -11.67 20.72 7.99
N ASP A 100 -11.36 19.44 7.85
CA ASP A 100 -9.99 18.97 7.69
C ASP A 100 -9.44 19.24 6.29
N LYS A 101 -8.13 19.08 6.14
CA LYS A 101 -7.41 19.04 4.87
C LYS A 101 -6.63 17.73 4.75
N PHE A 102 -6.38 17.30 3.53
CA PHE A 102 -5.39 16.26 3.26
C PHE A 102 -4.44 16.63 2.13
N SER A 103 -3.24 16.07 2.20
CA SER A 103 -2.28 16.05 1.09
C SER A 103 -1.76 14.65 0.86
N VAL A 104 -1.43 14.33 -0.39
CA VAL A 104 -0.77 13.08 -0.75
C VAL A 104 0.39 13.38 -1.68
N PHE A 105 1.56 12.82 -1.37
CA PHE A 105 2.72 12.85 -2.24
C PHE A 105 3.40 11.49 -2.28
N ALA A 106 4.23 11.29 -3.30
CA ALA A 106 5.14 10.16 -3.39
C ALA A 106 6.58 10.66 -3.24
N TRP A 107 7.47 9.80 -2.78
CA TRP A 107 8.89 10.12 -2.76
C TRP A 107 9.75 8.93 -3.16
N GLU A 108 10.91 9.27 -3.69
CA GLU A 108 12.07 8.40 -3.82
C GLU A 108 13.26 9.22 -3.32
N MET A 109 14.19 9.63 -4.18
CA MET A 109 15.25 10.57 -3.79
C MET A 109 14.74 12.02 -3.65
N ASP A 110 13.66 12.34 -4.35
CA ASP A 110 12.97 13.62 -4.35
C ASP A 110 11.45 13.39 -4.21
N LEU A 111 10.70 14.42 -3.82
CA LEU A 111 9.24 14.39 -3.89
C LEU A 111 8.78 14.39 -5.34
N TRP A 112 7.70 13.68 -5.59
CA TRP A 112 7.01 13.71 -6.87
C TRP A 112 5.51 13.47 -6.70
N GLU A 113 4.76 13.87 -7.71
CA GLU A 113 3.30 13.80 -7.72
C GLU A 113 2.85 12.73 -8.69
N HIS A 114 1.98 11.84 -8.21
CA HIS A 114 1.47 10.72 -9.01
C HIS A 114 0.49 11.18 -10.09
N THR A 115 -0.29 12.20 -9.76
CA THR A 115 -1.30 12.82 -10.62
C THR A 115 -0.70 14.06 -11.30
N LEU A 116 -1.42 14.58 -12.30
CA LEU A 116 -1.00 15.81 -13.00
C LEU A 116 -1.23 17.08 -12.16
N GLU A 117 -2.09 17.00 -11.15
CA GLU A 117 -2.44 18.12 -10.29
C GLU A 117 -1.90 17.88 -8.88
N PRO A 118 -1.13 18.82 -8.31
CA PRO A 118 -0.67 18.75 -6.93
C PRO A 118 -1.84 18.64 -5.96
N HIS A 119 -1.84 17.60 -5.13
CA HIS A 119 -2.83 17.43 -4.06
C HIS A 119 -2.26 17.92 -2.74
N TRP A 120 -2.06 19.23 -2.63
CA TRP A 120 -1.63 19.89 -1.40
C TRP A 120 -2.81 20.65 -0.76
N GLY A 121 -3.29 20.18 0.38
CA GLY A 121 -4.31 20.85 1.17
C GLY A 121 -5.73 20.74 0.62
N VAL A 122 -6.09 19.58 0.06
CA VAL A 122 -7.46 19.30 -0.41
C VAL A 122 -8.42 19.35 0.79
N GLU A 123 -9.38 20.27 0.74
CA GLU A 123 -10.36 20.46 1.80
C GLU A 123 -11.40 19.34 1.82
N VAL A 124 -11.70 18.84 3.01
CA VAL A 124 -12.77 17.87 3.23
C VAL A 124 -14.08 18.64 3.38
N THR A 125 -14.94 18.52 2.37
CA THR A 125 -16.20 19.29 2.27
C THR A 125 -17.46 18.46 2.53
N SER A 126 -17.35 17.14 2.50
CA SER A 126 -18.42 16.20 2.87
C SER A 126 -17.87 15.13 3.82
N ASN A 127 -18.75 14.41 4.50
CA ASN A 127 -18.38 13.23 5.30
C ASN A 127 -18.74 11.95 4.53
N GLY A 128 -18.05 10.85 4.81
CA GLY A 128 -18.40 9.53 4.31
C GLY A 128 -17.66 9.11 3.02
N PRO A 129 -18.27 8.28 2.16
CA PRO A 129 -17.55 7.55 1.11
C PRO A 129 -16.95 8.43 0.01
N GLU A 130 -17.46 9.65 -0.18
CA GLU A 130 -16.93 10.61 -1.17
C GLU A 130 -15.50 11.05 -0.83
N VAL A 131 -15.21 11.31 0.45
CA VAL A 131 -13.87 11.68 0.92
C VAL A 131 -12.89 10.55 0.68
N VAL A 132 -13.28 9.32 1.06
CA VAL A 132 -12.47 8.12 0.86
C VAL A 132 -12.20 7.87 -0.62
N THR A 133 -13.19 8.09 -1.48
CA THR A 133 -13.04 7.96 -2.93
C THR A 133 -12.06 9.01 -3.47
N THR A 134 -12.22 10.27 -3.08
CA THR A 134 -11.35 11.38 -3.50
C THR A 134 -9.90 11.13 -3.05
N PHE A 135 -9.72 10.74 -1.79
CA PHE A 135 -8.43 10.37 -1.23
C PHE A 135 -7.80 9.18 -1.96
N SER A 136 -8.58 8.14 -2.26
CA SER A 136 -8.11 6.94 -2.96
C SER A 136 -7.60 7.24 -4.37
N ASN A 137 -8.24 8.20 -5.06
CA ASN A 137 -7.88 8.57 -6.43
C ASN A 137 -6.53 9.28 -6.54
N VAL A 138 -5.98 9.79 -5.43
CA VAL A 138 -4.71 10.52 -5.41
C VAL A 138 -3.54 9.68 -4.88
N LEU A 139 -3.79 8.43 -4.48
CA LEU A 139 -2.76 7.54 -3.98
C LEU A 139 -1.83 7.06 -5.10
N PRO A 140 -0.51 7.03 -4.87
CA PRO A 140 0.42 6.55 -5.88
C PRO A 140 0.24 5.06 -6.18
N LEU A 141 0.14 4.73 -7.46
CA LEU A 141 -0.02 3.35 -7.94
C LEU A 141 1.26 2.75 -8.52
N SER A 142 2.29 3.56 -8.76
CA SER A 142 3.55 3.15 -9.38
C SER A 142 4.75 3.87 -8.77
N PRO A 143 5.98 3.38 -9.01
CA PRO A 143 7.20 4.17 -8.84
C PRO A 143 7.20 5.43 -9.71
N MET A 144 8.15 6.33 -9.45
CA MET A 144 8.41 7.48 -10.30
C MET A 144 8.77 7.02 -11.72
N LYS A 145 8.33 7.74 -12.75
CA LYS A 145 8.75 7.45 -14.12
C LYS A 145 10.27 7.57 -14.23
N GLY A 146 10.93 6.49 -14.65
CA GLY A 146 12.39 6.45 -14.71
C GLY A 146 13.07 6.24 -13.35
N SER A 147 12.31 5.77 -12.35
CA SER A 147 12.82 5.37 -11.04
C SER A 147 14.04 4.47 -11.17
N VAL A 148 15.05 4.77 -10.35
CA VAL A 148 16.24 3.93 -10.14
C VAL A 148 16.23 3.26 -8.77
N GLY A 149 15.11 3.35 -8.04
CA GLY A 149 14.98 2.93 -6.66
C GLY A 149 15.65 3.90 -5.67
N GLY A 150 15.81 3.43 -4.43
CA GLY A 150 16.24 4.26 -3.31
C GLY A 150 15.14 5.17 -2.77
N HIS A 151 15.40 5.79 -1.64
CA HIS A 151 14.63 6.89 -1.11
C HIS A 151 15.44 7.70 -0.08
N ASP A 152 15.18 9.01 0.00
CA ASP A 152 15.74 9.90 1.01
C ASP A 152 14.61 10.43 1.91
N THR A 153 14.42 9.76 3.04
CA THR A 153 13.39 10.06 4.04
C THR A 153 13.61 11.43 4.67
N GLU A 154 14.85 11.81 5.00
CA GLU A 154 15.13 13.12 5.57
C GLU A 154 14.84 14.23 4.57
N HIS A 155 15.23 14.05 3.31
CA HIS A 155 14.90 15.00 2.26
C HIS A 155 13.39 15.12 2.06
N ALA A 156 12.68 13.99 2.08
CA ALA A 156 11.24 13.99 1.92
C ALA A 156 10.51 14.76 3.06
N ILE A 157 10.98 14.60 4.30
CA ILE A 157 10.47 15.35 5.45
C ILE A 157 10.72 16.85 5.27
N VAL A 158 11.95 17.24 4.91
CA VAL A 158 12.31 18.66 4.72
C VAL A 158 11.46 19.29 3.63
N GLU A 159 11.39 18.67 2.45
CA GLU A 159 10.68 19.26 1.31
C GLU A 159 9.17 19.32 1.55
N ALA A 160 8.57 18.28 2.16
CA ALA A 160 7.16 18.31 2.51
C ALA A 160 6.85 19.42 3.53
N LEU A 161 7.66 19.55 4.59
CA LEU A 161 7.45 20.58 5.61
C LEU A 161 7.74 21.99 5.11
N ASP A 162 8.70 22.16 4.19
CA ASP A 162 8.94 23.44 3.51
C ASP A 162 7.72 23.87 2.69
N ARG A 163 7.09 22.96 1.94
CA ARG A 163 5.84 23.23 1.19
C ARG A 163 4.67 23.57 2.12
N LEU A 164 4.66 23.00 3.32
CA LEU A 164 3.59 23.13 4.32
C LEU A 164 3.91 24.14 5.42
N SER A 165 4.92 25.00 5.23
CA SER A 165 5.43 25.87 6.31
C SER A 165 4.39 26.84 6.87
N GLY A 166 3.36 27.17 6.08
CA GLY A 166 2.25 28.04 6.48
C GLY A 166 1.19 27.35 7.34
N ASP A 167 1.20 26.02 7.43
CA ASP A 167 0.16 25.25 8.10
C ASP A 167 0.59 24.86 9.53
N GLY A 168 -0.22 25.27 10.50
CA GLY A 168 0.03 25.03 11.93
C GLY A 168 -0.47 23.69 12.44
N ASN A 169 -1.35 23.01 11.69
CA ASN A 169 -2.06 21.80 12.11
C ASN A 169 -1.70 20.56 11.27
N VAL A 170 -0.47 20.52 10.74
CA VAL A 170 0.00 19.40 9.92
C VAL A 170 0.33 18.19 10.78
N VAL A 171 -0.17 17.04 10.32
CA VAL A 171 0.25 15.70 10.74
C VAL A 171 0.80 15.00 9.50
N LEU A 172 2.10 14.70 9.50
CA LEU A 172 2.79 14.01 8.41
C LEU A 172 2.96 12.52 8.74
N VAL A 173 2.47 11.67 7.85
CA VAL A 173 2.60 10.22 7.90
C VAL A 173 3.34 9.74 6.66
N LEU A 174 4.55 9.22 6.83
CA LEU A 174 5.33 8.63 5.74
C LEU A 174 5.22 7.12 5.81
N LEU A 175 4.75 6.48 4.72
CA LEU A 175 4.63 5.04 4.61
C LEU A 175 5.71 4.49 3.68
N THR A 176 6.52 3.55 4.17
CA THR A 176 7.70 3.06 3.46
C THR A 176 7.98 1.59 3.74
N ASN A 177 8.80 0.97 2.89
CA ASN A 177 9.29 -0.39 3.12
C ASN A 177 10.42 -0.46 4.14
N ASP A 178 11.09 0.67 4.37
CA ASP A 178 12.20 0.89 5.31
C ASP A 178 12.23 2.40 5.59
N ALA A 179 12.28 2.80 6.85
CA ALA A 179 12.40 4.20 7.26
C ALA A 179 13.80 4.79 6.98
N ALA A 180 14.83 3.93 6.96
CA ALA A 180 16.19 4.36 6.71
C ALA A 180 16.36 4.81 5.26
N SER A 181 16.92 6.00 5.06
CA SER A 181 17.25 6.49 3.72
C SER A 181 18.29 5.59 3.02
N VAL A 182 18.02 5.27 1.75
CA VAL A 182 18.85 4.39 0.92
C VAL A 182 19.05 5.00 -0.46
N VAL A 183 20.30 5.07 -0.94
CA VAL A 183 20.59 5.53 -2.30
C VAL A 183 20.15 4.50 -3.36
N GLY A 184 19.58 4.96 -4.47
CA GLY A 184 19.15 4.08 -5.57
C GLY A 184 20.27 3.68 -6.53
N ARG A 185 21.28 4.55 -6.68
CA ARG A 185 22.44 4.32 -7.57
C ARG A 185 23.74 4.90 -7.01
N ALA A 186 24.85 4.39 -7.51
CA ALA A 186 26.17 4.94 -7.22
C ALA A 186 26.25 6.44 -7.55
N GLY A 187 26.85 7.21 -6.65
CA GLY A 187 27.05 8.66 -6.81
C GLY A 187 25.88 9.54 -6.35
N GLN A 188 24.71 8.96 -6.03
CA GLN A 188 23.67 9.70 -5.29
C GLN A 188 24.13 9.97 -3.85
N ARG A 189 23.61 11.05 -3.27
CA ARG A 189 23.87 11.43 -1.88
C ARG A 189 22.54 11.66 -1.19
N LEU A 190 22.45 11.15 0.02
CA LEU A 190 21.37 11.47 0.94
C LEU A 190 21.73 12.78 1.66
N ILE A 191 20.74 13.57 2.05
CA ILE A 191 21.01 14.73 2.91
C ILE A 191 21.39 14.27 4.33
N GLY A 192 20.71 13.21 4.81
CA GLY A 192 20.90 12.60 6.12
C GLY A 192 20.49 13.48 7.30
N SER A 193 20.51 12.89 8.49
CA SER A 193 20.03 13.52 9.73
C SER A 193 20.86 14.70 10.24
N ASN A 194 22.07 14.90 9.70
CA ASN A 194 22.94 16.03 10.04
C ASN A 194 22.67 17.29 9.19
N ASP A 195 21.84 17.19 8.14
CA ASP A 195 21.47 18.34 7.31
C ASP A 195 20.88 19.47 8.20
N PRO A 196 21.35 20.72 8.06
CA PRO A 196 20.87 21.83 8.89
C PRO A 196 19.36 22.05 8.80
N ARG A 197 18.76 21.89 7.62
CA ARG A 197 17.31 22.08 7.40
C ARG A 197 16.52 20.98 8.09
N TYR A 198 17.00 19.75 8.01
CA TYR A 198 16.38 18.62 8.73
C TYR A 198 16.39 18.87 10.24
N ARG A 199 17.54 19.25 10.81
CA ARG A 199 17.66 19.55 12.24
C ARG A 199 16.80 20.74 12.67
N GLU A 200 16.70 21.77 11.83
CA GLU A 200 15.80 22.90 12.06
C GLU A 200 14.34 22.44 12.14
N TRP A 201 13.90 21.61 11.20
CA TRP A 201 12.55 21.05 11.22
C TRP A 201 12.29 20.15 12.43
N MET A 202 13.26 19.31 12.83
CA MET A 202 13.12 18.49 14.04
C MET A 202 12.96 19.33 15.32
N GLY A 203 13.40 20.59 15.34
CA GLY A 203 13.12 21.54 16.42
C GLY A 203 11.72 22.16 16.39
N ARG A 204 10.97 22.00 15.29
CA ARG A 204 9.65 22.61 15.02
C ARG A 204 8.52 21.60 14.87
N VAL A 205 8.81 20.31 15.08
CA VAL A 205 7.82 19.23 15.01
C VAL A 205 7.98 18.35 16.23
N GLU A 206 6.87 17.73 16.63
CA GLU A 206 6.89 16.58 17.51
C GLU A 206 6.95 15.32 16.64
N ARG A 207 8.09 14.62 16.67
CA ARG A 207 8.25 13.33 15.98
C ARG A 207 7.89 12.21 16.94
N ALA A 208 7.03 11.29 16.52
CA ALA A 208 6.72 10.09 17.27
C ALA A 208 8.02 9.27 17.53
N PRO A 209 8.22 8.72 18.75
CA PRO A 209 9.44 8.00 19.09
C PRO A 209 9.77 6.88 18.10
N SER A 210 11.04 6.72 17.78
CA SER A 210 11.48 5.65 16.87
C SER A 210 11.53 4.30 17.58
N VAL A 211 11.11 3.24 16.89
CA VAL A 211 11.10 1.85 17.37
C VAL A 211 12.22 0.98 16.79
N ASN A 212 12.96 1.50 15.80
CA ASN A 212 14.09 0.82 15.16
C ASN A 212 15.21 1.80 14.79
N GLU A 213 16.36 1.28 14.36
CA GLU A 213 17.53 2.08 13.94
C GLU A 213 17.29 2.87 12.65
N GLY A 214 16.37 2.41 11.79
CA GLY A 214 15.96 3.13 10.59
C GLY A 214 15.12 4.37 10.86
N GLY A 215 14.68 4.56 12.11
CA GLY A 215 13.92 5.73 12.54
C GLY A 215 12.40 5.61 12.34
N ALA A 216 11.88 4.42 12.02
CA ALA A 216 10.45 4.19 11.95
C ALA A 216 9.80 4.51 13.30
N SER A 217 8.66 5.19 13.29
CA SER A 217 7.88 5.43 14.50
C SER A 217 7.03 4.22 14.87
N ILE A 218 6.68 3.38 13.90
CA ILE A 218 5.98 2.11 14.09
C ILE A 218 6.27 1.15 12.94
N VAL A 219 6.30 -0.15 13.23
CA VAL A 219 6.32 -1.24 12.24
C VAL A 219 4.93 -1.87 12.17
N LEU A 220 4.33 -1.82 10.99
CA LEU A 220 2.96 -2.25 10.71
C LEU A 220 2.99 -3.65 10.10
N ASN A 221 2.56 -4.65 10.87
CA ASN A 221 2.45 -6.01 10.38
C ASN A 221 1.16 -6.16 9.55
N TYR A 222 1.27 -6.84 8.41
CA TYR A 222 0.12 -7.19 7.59
C TYR A 222 0.26 -8.60 7.03
N THR A 223 -0.90 -9.25 6.88
CA THR A 223 -0.98 -10.59 6.29
C THR A 223 -1.27 -10.45 4.80
N ALA A 224 -0.45 -11.08 3.96
CA ALA A 224 -0.66 -11.13 2.53
C ALA A 224 -0.93 -12.57 2.08
N TYR A 225 -1.96 -12.77 1.28
CA TYR A 225 -2.25 -14.03 0.62
C TYR A 225 -1.54 -14.05 -0.74
N LEU A 226 -0.64 -15.00 -0.94
CA LEU A 226 0.08 -15.20 -2.19
C LEU A 226 -0.84 -15.89 -3.23
N PRO A 227 -0.57 -15.72 -4.53
CA PRO A 227 -1.29 -16.46 -5.59
C PRO A 227 -1.25 -17.98 -5.42
N THR A 228 -0.24 -18.51 -4.73
CA THR A 228 -0.09 -19.94 -4.44
C THR A 228 -0.97 -20.44 -3.28
N GLY A 229 -1.80 -19.57 -2.68
CA GLY A 229 -2.71 -19.90 -1.59
C GLY A 229 -2.11 -19.83 -0.18
N GLY A 230 -0.83 -19.47 -0.04
CA GLY A 230 -0.16 -19.31 1.26
C GLY A 230 -0.34 -17.91 1.84
N ALA A 231 -0.55 -17.80 3.15
CA ALA A 231 -0.47 -16.53 3.88
C ALA A 231 0.98 -16.26 4.30
N VAL A 232 1.42 -15.01 4.15
CA VAL A 232 2.74 -14.55 4.60
C VAL A 232 2.60 -13.25 5.39
N GLU A 233 3.27 -13.19 6.54
CA GLU A 233 3.42 -11.96 7.29
C GLU A 233 4.47 -11.06 6.65
N ARG A 234 4.17 -9.76 6.60
CA ARG A 234 4.99 -8.73 5.98
C ARG A 234 4.86 -7.43 6.78
N THR A 235 5.71 -6.45 6.47
CA THR A 235 5.75 -5.18 7.20
C THR A 235 5.79 -3.96 6.29
N VAL A 236 5.09 -2.91 6.72
CA VAL A 236 5.25 -1.52 6.27
C VAL A 236 5.79 -0.74 7.47
N GLU A 237 6.71 0.17 7.26
CA GLU A 237 7.16 1.09 8.30
C GLU A 237 6.48 2.44 8.14
N ALA A 238 6.13 3.08 9.25
CA ALA A 238 5.56 4.41 9.26
C ALA A 238 6.37 5.37 10.13
N ILE A 239 6.50 6.60 9.66
CA ILE A 239 7.06 7.72 10.43
C ILE A 239 5.94 8.75 10.62
N VAL A 240 5.75 9.20 11.86
CA VAL A 240 4.68 10.14 12.21
C VAL A 240 5.29 11.40 12.84
N LEU A 241 4.90 12.57 12.32
CA LEU A 241 5.29 13.88 12.83
C LEU A 241 4.07 14.79 12.94
N ALA A 242 4.03 15.67 13.94
CA ALA A 242 3.05 16.74 14.06
C ALA A 242 3.75 18.10 14.24
N ARG A 243 3.15 19.20 13.75
CA ARG A 243 3.70 20.55 13.94
C ARG A 243 3.73 20.93 15.42
N LYS A 244 4.78 21.65 15.84
CA LYS A 244 4.97 22.13 17.21
C LYS A 244 5.28 23.64 17.23
N PRO A 245 4.47 24.47 17.91
CA PRO A 245 3.19 24.12 18.52
C PRO A 245 2.17 23.70 17.45
N PHE A 246 1.23 22.84 17.84
CA PHE A 246 0.09 22.51 17.00
C PHE A 246 -0.94 23.64 17.07
N VAL A 247 -1.24 24.26 15.93
CA VAL A 247 -2.16 25.41 15.84
C VAL A 247 -3.22 25.11 14.79
N ALA A 248 -4.44 24.86 15.26
CA ALA A 248 -5.56 24.47 14.43
C ALA A 248 -6.80 25.34 14.67
N ALA A 249 -7.68 25.38 13.69
CA ALA A 249 -9.03 25.87 13.90
C ALA A 249 -9.86 24.78 14.60
N PRO A 250 -10.79 25.13 15.50
CA PRO A 250 -11.70 24.15 16.05
C PRO A 250 -12.64 23.61 14.96
N LEU A 251 -12.96 22.33 15.03
CA LEU A 251 -14.03 21.71 14.26
C LEU A 251 -15.39 22.28 14.70
N SER A 252 -16.35 22.32 13.78
CA SER A 252 -17.72 22.71 14.08
C SER A 252 -18.42 21.72 15.01
N GLU A 253 -18.06 20.45 14.90
CA GLU A 253 -18.51 19.34 15.75
C GLU A 253 -17.29 18.53 16.17
N PRO A 254 -17.25 17.97 17.40
CA PRO A 254 -16.18 17.05 17.78
C PRO A 254 -16.07 15.91 16.78
N ARG A 255 -14.83 15.51 16.47
CA ARG A 255 -14.58 14.33 15.65
C ARG A 255 -15.29 13.15 16.33
N PRO A 256 -16.16 12.41 15.62
CA PRO A 256 -16.84 11.30 16.23
C PRO A 256 -15.78 10.34 16.78
N ASP A 257 -15.94 9.95 18.03
CA ASP A 257 -15.28 8.76 18.57
C ASP A 257 -15.84 7.60 17.75
N ARG A 258 -15.24 7.37 16.57
CA ARG A 258 -15.38 6.11 15.87
C ARG A 258 -14.67 5.13 16.78
N VAL A 259 -15.44 4.58 17.73
CA VAL A 259 -15.03 3.51 18.61
C VAL A 259 -14.28 2.55 17.71
N ILE A 260 -12.96 2.50 17.89
CA ILE A 260 -12.12 1.47 17.29
C ILE A 260 -12.92 0.21 17.51
N ARG A 261 -13.39 -0.42 16.42
CA ARG A 261 -14.03 -1.73 16.51
C ARG A 261 -12.96 -2.59 17.10
N THR A 262 -12.94 -2.68 18.43
CA THR A 262 -12.08 -3.56 19.19
C THR A 262 -12.38 -4.88 18.52
N ALA A 263 -11.37 -5.42 17.83
CA ALA A 263 -11.52 -6.57 16.97
C ALA A 263 -12.44 -7.53 17.71
N ALA A 264 -13.57 -7.83 17.06
CA ALA A 264 -14.66 -8.59 17.64
C ALA A 264 -14.07 -9.70 18.54
N ALA A 265 -14.61 -9.80 19.76
CA ALA A 265 -14.33 -10.88 20.69
C ALA A 265 -13.97 -12.15 19.92
N GLU A 266 -12.83 -12.77 20.27
CA GLU A 266 -12.41 -14.06 19.71
C GLU A 266 -13.67 -14.88 19.42
N PRO A 267 -13.88 -15.36 18.18
CA PRO A 267 -15.07 -16.14 17.88
C PRO A 267 -15.14 -17.22 18.95
N GLU A 268 -16.24 -17.23 19.71
CA GLU A 268 -16.51 -18.25 20.71
C GLU A 268 -16.13 -19.58 20.07
N PRO A 269 -15.24 -20.39 20.68
CA PRO A 269 -14.76 -21.60 20.06
C PRO A 269 -15.97 -22.39 19.60
N GLU A 270 -16.04 -22.63 18.29
CA GLU A 270 -17.13 -23.37 17.67
C GLU A 270 -17.34 -24.64 18.52
N PRO A 271 -18.57 -24.88 19.04
CA PRO A 271 -18.80 -25.99 19.94
C PRO A 271 -18.27 -27.24 19.27
N ALA A 272 -17.39 -27.95 19.99
CA ALA A 272 -16.72 -29.14 19.48
C ALA A 272 -17.76 -30.01 18.75
N PRO A 273 -17.47 -30.47 17.52
CA PRO A 273 -18.42 -31.25 16.74
C PRO A 273 -18.95 -32.38 17.62
N ALA A 274 -20.27 -32.45 17.75
CA ALA A 274 -20.93 -33.49 18.52
C ALA A 274 -20.35 -34.85 18.14
N GLU A 275 -19.97 -35.62 19.16
CA GLU A 275 -19.44 -36.97 19.01
C GLU A 275 -20.33 -37.72 18.01
N PRO A 276 -19.79 -38.25 16.90
CA PRO A 276 -20.60 -38.88 15.88
C PRO A 276 -21.34 -40.06 16.51
N GLU A 277 -22.66 -40.08 16.38
CA GLU A 277 -23.45 -41.23 16.79
C GLU A 277 -22.88 -42.51 16.14
N PRO A 278 -22.79 -43.63 16.88
CA PRO A 278 -22.20 -44.86 16.38
C PRO A 278 -22.94 -45.30 15.12
N VAL A 279 -22.23 -45.24 13.99
CA VAL A 279 -22.74 -45.71 12.70
C VAL A 279 -23.00 -47.21 12.84
N PRO A 280 -24.23 -47.71 12.57
CA PRO A 280 -24.50 -49.14 12.60
C PRO A 280 -23.61 -49.85 11.58
N GLU A 281 -22.89 -50.84 12.09
CA GLU A 281 -21.97 -51.71 11.39
C GLU A 281 -22.68 -52.35 10.19
N ARG A 282 -22.46 -51.79 8.99
CA ARG A 282 -22.92 -52.40 7.75
C ARG A 282 -21.95 -53.51 7.38
N GLU A 283 -22.46 -54.73 7.42
CA GLU A 283 -21.80 -55.94 6.95
C GLU A 283 -21.19 -55.73 5.56
N ALA A 284 -19.90 -56.03 5.46
CA ALA A 284 -19.09 -55.88 4.27
C ALA A 284 -19.53 -56.89 3.19
N HIS A 285 -20.16 -56.40 2.12
CA HIS A 285 -20.21 -57.13 0.85
C HIS A 285 -19.04 -56.71 -0.04
N GLY A 286 -18.13 -57.66 -0.26
CA GLY A 286 -16.96 -57.51 -1.10
C GLY A 286 -17.32 -57.23 -2.56
N SER A 287 -16.54 -56.36 -3.18
CA SER A 287 -16.45 -56.23 -4.62
C SER A 287 -14.98 -56.00 -4.98
N SER A 288 -14.40 -57.03 -5.59
CA SER A 288 -13.07 -57.06 -6.17
C SER A 288 -13.06 -56.37 -7.54
N GLY A 289 -12.09 -55.49 -7.77
CA GLY A 289 -11.71 -55.00 -9.10
C GLY A 289 -10.65 -53.91 -8.96
N SER A 290 -9.35 -54.22 -8.99
CA SER A 290 -8.51 -54.47 -10.17
C SER A 290 -8.58 -53.34 -11.21
N GLY A 291 -7.60 -52.44 -11.18
CA GLY A 291 -7.41 -51.42 -12.22
C GLY A 291 -6.28 -50.43 -11.91
N TRP A 292 -5.04 -50.91 -11.80
CA TRP A 292 -3.84 -50.06 -11.81
C TRP A 292 -3.46 -49.74 -13.27
N LEU A 293 -3.40 -48.45 -13.64
CA LEU A 293 -2.76 -47.98 -14.87
C LEU A 293 -1.88 -46.76 -14.55
N PRO A 294 -0.58 -46.77 -14.93
CA PRO A 294 0.35 -45.70 -14.62
C PRO A 294 0.29 -44.57 -15.67
N ILE A 295 0.04 -43.34 -15.22
CA ILE A 295 0.27 -42.11 -15.99
C ILE A 295 1.73 -41.70 -15.79
N LEU A 296 2.62 -42.29 -16.59
CA LEU A 296 4.06 -41.97 -16.60
C LEU A 296 4.53 -41.94 -18.06
N GLY A 297 4.15 -40.88 -18.78
CA GLY A 297 4.49 -40.72 -20.20
C GLY A 297 4.47 -39.29 -20.74
N GLY A 298 4.26 -38.26 -19.89
CA GLY A 298 4.11 -36.87 -20.35
C GLY A 298 5.32 -35.96 -20.15
N LEU A 299 6.24 -36.28 -19.23
CA LEU A 299 7.29 -35.33 -18.79
C LEU A 299 8.62 -35.43 -19.55
N ILE A 300 8.84 -36.46 -20.38
CA ILE A 300 10.12 -36.65 -21.08
C ILE A 300 10.18 -35.85 -22.41
N VAL A 301 9.04 -35.49 -23.01
CA VAL A 301 9.02 -34.79 -24.31
C VAL A 301 9.27 -33.27 -24.17
N LEU A 302 8.88 -32.65 -23.05
CA LEU A 302 9.08 -31.21 -22.82
C LEU A 302 10.53 -30.85 -22.45
N GLY A 303 11.27 -31.73 -21.80
CA GLY A 303 12.68 -31.51 -21.45
C GLY A 303 13.63 -31.51 -22.65
N LEU A 304 13.33 -32.29 -23.69
CA LEU A 304 14.18 -32.38 -24.89
C LEU A 304 14.02 -31.18 -25.84
N LEU A 305 12.86 -30.52 -25.85
CA LEU A 305 12.65 -29.32 -26.67
C LEU A 305 13.36 -28.08 -26.10
N ALA A 306 13.43 -27.93 -24.77
CA ALA A 306 14.15 -26.83 -24.13
C ALA A 306 15.68 -26.89 -24.37
N TYR A 307 16.25 -28.10 -24.46
CA TYR A 307 17.69 -28.28 -24.71
C TYR A 307 18.12 -27.86 -26.12
N PHE A 308 17.25 -28.01 -27.13
CA PHE A 308 17.59 -27.61 -28.49
C PHE A 308 17.55 -26.09 -28.73
N PHE A 309 16.70 -25.35 -28.00
CA PHE A 309 16.64 -23.89 -28.13
C PHE A 309 17.77 -23.15 -27.41
N TYR A 310 18.36 -23.74 -26.36
CA TYR A 310 19.45 -23.11 -25.62
C TYR A 310 20.78 -23.06 -26.40
N LYS A 311 20.96 -23.91 -27.42
CA LYS A 311 22.26 -24.09 -28.11
C LYS A 311 22.44 -23.27 -29.40
N GLN A 312 21.48 -22.42 -29.79
CA GLN A 312 21.53 -21.66 -31.05
C GLN A 312 21.74 -20.14 -30.91
N VAL A 313 22.17 -19.64 -29.75
CA VAL A 313 22.56 -18.22 -29.65
C VAL A 313 24.08 -18.09 -29.88
N PRO A 314 24.53 -17.57 -31.03
CA PRO A 314 25.94 -17.25 -31.23
C PRO A 314 26.33 -16.06 -30.33
N LYS A 315 27.54 -16.13 -29.76
CA LYS A 315 28.18 -15.03 -29.05
C LYS A 315 28.61 -13.92 -30.01
#